data_AF-A0A1V5MA87-F1
#
_entry.id   AF-A0A1V5MA87-F1
#
_cell.length_a   1.000
_cell.length_b   1.000
_cell.length_c   1.000
_cell.angle_alpha   90.00
_cell.angle_beta   90.00
_cell.angle_gamma   90.00
#
_symmetry.space_group_name_H-M   'P 1'
#
loop_
_entity.id
_entity.type
_entity.pdbx_description
1 polymer ?
#
loop_
_entity_poly.entity_id
_entity_poly.type
_entity_poly.pdbx_seq_one_letter_code
_entity_poly.pdbx_strand_id
1 'polypeptide(L)'
;MQLCLSWASQMSRNCLAKRLPLLALLFTFAASALLPVFSKDDSNLLNLNMKRIVVKCYSDSDIAGKEQIIYRCGQTLGRVEFTRPTKGPASNSECEVERLIVISCPDLWICSMSDGLAEHMLDKDTDSRLRLPIMSIKQREFIDLEFGREVEFFKTKKAKQTENQEKEGTQTRSYNFVSGPVQFDLVTRAADDIPLKLTINTPQGKRSFEYKSYEIQPCNSALFKIPTNLKVVEAKNRSSRKHYSKQGIATHEPTAPVAEIKNDTDWQLWQTYYYLFPANPDLIVASLKRAEDSGSLDSIGSIPPIAAFTSRIFAQNPKKISYWVEALGSLSATHKNQVLSSALVWSGVPAAKDLAQTISKSENVILKELGDTPLDPANLETLKITSPSHLDMMWGCFMATGDKRYIQKIISVLAWFDRKSLQLSEILIAGAAEWSLSSNCVQHKLVRQIVEEESKTNPEAKEALLRILKTADSDSE
;
A
#
# COMPACT_ATOMS: atom_id res chain seq x y z
N MET A 1 -55.07 30.29 -24.65
CA MET A 1 -55.35 29.39 -23.51
C MET A 1 -54.11 29.41 -22.62
N GLN A 2 -53.92 30.41 -21.73
CA GLN A 2 -54.46 30.49 -20.35
C GLN A 2 -54.03 29.27 -19.52
N LEU A 3 -53.29 29.35 -18.40
CA LEU A 3 -53.07 30.37 -17.35
C LEU A 3 -51.61 30.24 -16.81
N CYS A 4 -50.78 31.24 -16.48
CA CYS A 4 -50.84 32.45 -15.63
C CYS A 4 -51.01 32.22 -14.11
N LEU A 5 -50.01 32.69 -13.33
CA LEU A 5 -50.07 33.58 -12.13
C LEU A 5 -48.69 33.46 -11.38
N SER A 6 -47.71 34.38 -11.49
CA SER A 6 -47.57 35.77 -10.95
C SER A 6 -47.34 35.82 -9.42
N TRP A 7 -46.27 36.41 -8.87
CA TRP A 7 -46.05 37.86 -8.59
C TRP A 7 -44.54 38.11 -8.31
N ALA A 8 -43.82 39.03 -8.97
CA ALA A 8 -43.75 40.51 -8.79
C ALA A 8 -42.95 40.93 -7.51
N SER A 9 -42.03 41.91 -7.41
CA SER A 9 -41.19 42.77 -8.28
C SER A 9 -40.77 44.02 -7.46
N GLN A 10 -39.71 44.75 -7.88
CA GLN A 10 -39.42 46.19 -7.61
C GLN A 10 -38.89 46.58 -6.19
N MET A 11 -37.99 47.56 -5.96
CA MET A 11 -37.45 48.66 -6.78
C MET A 11 -36.23 49.36 -6.09
N SER A 12 -35.43 50.08 -6.90
CA SER A 12 -34.75 51.38 -6.63
C SER A 12 -33.60 51.46 -5.59
N ARG A 13 -32.32 51.58 -5.97
CA ARG A 13 -31.53 52.82 -6.29
C ARG A 13 -31.54 53.96 -5.24
N ASN A 14 -30.30 54.30 -4.84
CA ASN A 14 -29.70 55.62 -4.56
C ASN A 14 -29.63 56.22 -3.13
N CYS A 15 -28.38 56.61 -2.81
CA CYS A 15 -27.92 57.84 -2.12
C CYS A 15 -27.64 57.84 -0.59
N LEU A 16 -26.34 58.07 -0.32
CA LEU A 16 -25.75 59.06 0.61
C LEU A 16 -25.90 58.90 2.12
N ALA A 17 -24.78 58.48 2.73
CA ALA A 17 -24.03 59.16 3.79
C ALA A 17 -24.79 59.73 5.00
N LYS A 18 -24.43 59.25 6.21
CA LYS A 18 -23.77 60.06 7.27
C LYS A 18 -23.67 59.33 8.62
N ARG A 19 -22.50 59.51 9.26
CA ARG A 19 -22.21 59.57 10.71
C ARG A 19 -21.89 58.28 11.49
N LEU A 20 -20.59 58.02 11.62
CA LEU A 20 -19.93 57.72 12.92
C LEU A 20 -19.84 59.04 13.75
N PRO A 21 -19.65 59.06 15.10
CA PRO A 21 -18.46 58.46 15.74
C PRO A 21 -18.53 58.03 17.24
N LEU A 22 -17.41 57.43 17.67
CA LEU A 22 -16.75 57.50 18.99
C LEU A 22 -17.44 56.95 20.26
N LEU A 23 -16.90 55.84 20.77
CA LEU A 23 -16.28 55.84 22.10
C LEU A 23 -15.16 54.79 22.17
N ALA A 24 -13.94 55.29 22.20
CA ALA A 24 -12.70 54.58 22.48
C ALA A 24 -12.35 54.79 23.96
N LEU A 25 -11.77 53.78 24.62
CA LEU A 25 -10.59 53.94 25.50
C LEU A 25 -10.06 52.54 25.88
N LEU A 26 -8.92 52.07 25.33
CA LEU A 26 -7.51 52.20 25.80
C LEU A 26 -7.17 51.22 26.95
N PHE A 27 -6.05 50.49 27.03
CA PHE A 27 -4.75 50.53 26.34
C PHE A 27 -3.92 49.24 26.61
N THR A 28 -3.24 48.74 25.57
CA THR A 28 -1.90 48.07 25.50
C THR A 28 -1.44 47.01 26.51
N PHE A 29 -1.14 45.81 25.98
CA PHE A 29 0.22 45.25 26.06
C PHE A 29 0.61 44.65 24.70
N ALA A 30 1.80 44.99 24.22
CA ALA A 30 2.38 44.46 23.00
C ALA A 30 2.79 43.00 23.21
N ALA A 31 2.27 42.11 22.37
CA ALA A 31 2.89 40.83 22.08
C ALA A 31 2.90 40.68 20.57
N SER A 32 4.10 40.66 20.01
CA SER A 32 4.37 40.33 18.63
C SER A 32 3.58 39.07 18.25
N ALA A 33 2.49 39.25 17.52
CA ALA A 33 1.86 38.14 16.83
C ALA A 33 2.87 37.71 15.75
N LEU A 34 3.63 36.66 16.09
CA LEU A 34 4.19 35.73 15.14
C LEU A 34 3.04 35.24 14.26
N LEU A 35 2.72 36.02 13.23
CA LEU A 35 2.18 35.47 12.01
C LEU A 35 3.15 34.33 11.64
N PRO A 36 2.68 33.09 11.37
CA PRO A 36 3.53 32.16 10.68
C PRO A 36 3.98 32.87 9.41
N VAL A 37 5.28 33.11 9.35
CA VAL A 37 5.96 33.55 8.14
C VAL A 37 5.54 32.55 7.08
N PHE A 38 4.64 32.95 6.19
CA PHE A 38 4.54 32.30 4.90
C PHE A 38 5.95 32.40 4.32
N SER A 39 6.70 31.28 4.29
CA SER A 39 7.99 31.25 3.63
C SER A 39 7.72 31.42 2.14
N LYS A 40 7.74 32.67 1.73
CA LYS A 40 7.74 33.14 0.37
C LYS A 40 9.10 32.80 -0.25
N ASP A 41 9.41 31.51 -0.42
CA ASP A 41 10.72 31.04 -0.90
C ASP A 41 10.64 30.05 -2.07
N ASP A 42 9.51 30.00 -2.80
CA ASP A 42 9.39 29.30 -4.08
C ASP A 42 9.39 30.25 -5.29
N SER A 43 9.90 31.48 -5.12
CA SER A 43 9.99 32.46 -6.23
C SER A 43 11.21 32.29 -7.14
N ASN A 44 12.04 31.25 -6.94
CA ASN A 44 13.13 30.92 -7.87
C ASN A 44 13.50 29.43 -7.86
N LEU A 45 12.59 28.57 -8.36
CA LEU A 45 12.86 27.13 -8.61
C LEU A 45 14.14 26.91 -9.45
N LEU A 46 14.55 27.89 -10.26
CA LEU A 46 15.76 27.87 -11.09
C LEU A 46 17.08 27.88 -10.28
N ASN A 47 17.05 28.25 -9.00
CA ASN A 47 18.24 28.30 -8.13
C ASN A 47 18.33 27.13 -7.15
N LEU A 48 17.35 26.22 -7.14
CA LEU A 48 17.38 25.05 -6.26
C LEU A 48 18.16 23.91 -6.92
N ASN A 49 18.89 23.17 -6.09
CA ASN A 49 19.46 21.89 -6.50
C ASN A 49 18.46 20.76 -6.23
N MET A 50 18.35 19.85 -7.19
CA MET A 50 17.64 18.59 -7.08
C MET A 50 18.63 17.45 -6.86
N LYS A 51 18.27 16.54 -5.98
CA LYS A 51 18.95 15.25 -5.80
C LYS A 51 18.23 14.21 -6.65
N ARG A 52 18.95 13.51 -7.52
CA ARG A 52 18.50 12.30 -8.21
C ARG A 52 19.24 11.11 -7.62
N ILE A 53 18.49 10.16 -7.08
CA ILE A 53 19.00 9.05 -6.28
C ILE A 53 18.49 7.75 -6.92
N VAL A 54 19.40 6.95 -7.47
CA VAL A 54 19.07 5.59 -7.92
C VAL A 54 19.45 4.65 -6.79
N VAL A 55 18.46 3.96 -6.23
CA VAL A 55 18.67 3.08 -5.08
C VAL A 55 18.09 1.71 -5.35
N LYS A 56 18.89 0.68 -5.05
CA LYS A 56 18.45 -0.71 -5.08
C LYS A 56 18.20 -1.20 -3.66
N CYS A 57 16.95 -1.59 -3.41
CA CYS A 57 16.44 -1.96 -2.10
C CYS A 57 16.44 -3.49 -1.95
N TYR A 58 17.03 -3.99 -0.88
CA TYR A 58 17.10 -5.41 -0.54
C TYR A 58 16.43 -5.64 0.81
N SER A 59 15.81 -6.80 0.97
CA SER A 59 15.37 -7.34 2.26
C SER A 59 15.74 -8.82 2.35
N ASP A 60 15.65 -9.37 3.55
CA ASP A 60 15.81 -10.82 3.75
C ASP A 60 14.82 -11.66 2.92
N SER A 61 13.72 -11.06 2.46
CA SER A 61 12.71 -11.67 1.60
C SER A 61 12.82 -11.32 0.11
N ASP A 62 13.59 -10.29 -0.24
CA ASP A 62 13.81 -9.84 -1.62
C ASP A 62 15.32 -9.61 -1.84
N ILE A 63 16.01 -10.70 -2.13
CA ILE A 63 17.45 -10.73 -2.38
C ILE A 63 17.83 -10.25 -3.79
N ALA A 64 16.89 -10.32 -4.75
CA ALA A 64 17.10 -9.81 -6.10
C ALA A 64 17.20 -8.28 -6.10
N GLY A 65 16.44 -7.67 -5.19
CA GLY A 65 16.41 -6.25 -4.90
C GLY A 65 15.68 -5.46 -5.98
N LYS A 66 14.86 -4.50 -5.56
CA LYS A 66 14.11 -3.63 -6.47
C LYS A 66 14.79 -2.29 -6.60
N GLU A 67 14.99 -1.86 -7.85
CA GLU A 67 15.51 -0.54 -8.14
C GLU A 67 14.36 0.47 -8.18
N GLN A 68 14.62 1.63 -7.61
CA GLN A 68 13.75 2.79 -7.68
C GLN A 68 14.58 4.05 -7.87
N ILE A 69 14.03 5.02 -8.57
CA ILE A 69 14.68 6.31 -8.82
C ILE A 69 13.90 7.38 -8.07
N ILE A 70 14.60 8.13 -7.22
CA ILE A 70 14.02 9.11 -6.31
C ILE A 70 14.57 10.48 -6.66
N TYR A 71 13.69 11.46 -6.74
CA TYR A 71 14.04 12.85 -6.95
C TYR A 71 13.52 13.69 -5.79
N ARG A 72 14.34 14.62 -5.32
CA ARG A 72 13.98 15.59 -4.29
C ARG A 72 14.53 16.95 -4.66
N CYS A 73 13.68 17.95 -4.73
CA CYS A 73 14.03 19.34 -4.97
C CYS A 73 13.36 20.24 -3.92
N GLY A 74 14.16 21.02 -3.20
CA GLY A 74 13.65 21.88 -2.13
C GLY A 74 12.91 21.11 -1.02
N GLN A 75 11.88 21.74 -0.47
CA GLN A 75 11.05 21.21 0.62
C GLN A 75 9.69 20.67 0.15
N THR A 76 9.33 20.85 -1.12
CA THR A 76 7.96 20.65 -1.62
C THR A 76 7.88 19.71 -2.82
N LEU A 77 8.98 19.48 -3.55
CA LEU A 77 8.98 18.72 -4.81
C LEU A 77 9.69 17.37 -4.69
N GLY A 78 8.95 16.28 -4.89
CA GLY A 78 9.45 14.91 -4.86
C GLY A 78 8.92 14.04 -6.00
N ARG A 79 9.69 13.02 -6.38
CA ARG A 79 9.26 12.03 -7.37
C ARG A 79 9.86 10.67 -7.03
N VAL A 80 9.10 9.60 -7.20
CA VAL A 80 9.57 8.22 -7.04
C VAL A 80 9.13 7.40 -8.25
N GLU A 81 10.08 6.82 -8.95
CA GLU A 81 9.86 5.92 -10.08
C GLU A 81 10.14 4.49 -9.63
N PHE A 82 9.12 3.63 -9.69
CA PHE A 82 9.25 2.20 -9.47
C PHE A 82 9.47 1.54 -10.83
N THR A 83 10.63 0.91 -11.01
CA THR A 83 11.02 0.35 -12.29
C THR A 83 10.88 -1.16 -12.34
N ARG A 84 10.56 -1.68 -13.52
CA ARG A 84 10.57 -3.11 -13.85
C ARG A 84 11.53 -3.37 -15.02
N PRO A 85 12.27 -4.49 -15.01
CA PRO A 85 13.07 -4.89 -16.18
C PRO A 85 12.15 -5.15 -17.39
N THR A 86 12.47 -4.56 -18.55
CA THR A 86 11.65 -4.71 -19.76
C THR A 86 11.78 -6.07 -20.44
N LYS A 87 12.92 -6.78 -20.28
CA LYS A 87 13.14 -8.17 -20.74
C LYS A 87 14.12 -8.90 -19.81
N GLY A 88 14.07 -10.24 -19.83
CA GLY A 88 14.73 -11.16 -18.89
C GLY A 88 16.25 -10.97 -18.69
N PRO A 89 16.87 -11.74 -17.78
CA PRO A 89 18.11 -11.39 -17.07
C PRO A 89 19.41 -11.30 -17.89
N ALA A 90 19.36 -11.34 -19.23
CA ALA A 90 20.51 -11.51 -20.10
C ALA A 90 20.74 -10.43 -21.18
N SER A 91 19.96 -9.35 -21.23
CA SER A 91 20.24 -8.22 -22.13
C SER A 91 20.31 -6.93 -21.33
N ASN A 92 21.29 -6.05 -21.63
CA ASN A 92 21.42 -4.70 -21.08
C ASN A 92 20.05 -4.05 -20.93
N SER A 93 19.52 -4.09 -19.72
CA SER A 93 18.10 -4.02 -19.45
C SER A 93 17.65 -2.57 -19.41
N GLU A 94 16.93 -2.13 -20.44
CA GLU A 94 16.08 -0.96 -20.30
C GLU A 94 15.07 -1.23 -19.17
N CYS A 95 14.95 -0.30 -18.23
CA CYS A 95 13.99 -0.36 -17.14
C CYS A 95 12.78 0.50 -17.53
N GLU A 96 11.58 -0.06 -17.48
CA GLU A 96 10.35 0.70 -17.68
C GLU A 96 9.79 1.13 -16.32
N VAL A 97 9.27 2.36 -16.26
CA VAL A 97 8.56 2.85 -15.08
C VAL A 97 7.19 2.18 -15.05
N GLU A 98 6.96 1.32 -14.06
CA GLU A 98 5.67 0.64 -13.86
C GLU A 98 4.72 1.54 -13.08
N ARG A 99 5.23 2.18 -12.03
CA ARG A 99 4.49 3.08 -11.16
C ARG A 99 5.31 4.34 -10.89
N LEU A 100 4.61 5.46 -10.83
CA LEU A 100 5.21 6.76 -10.62
C LEU A 100 4.47 7.50 -9.49
N ILE A 101 5.21 8.02 -8.51
CA ILE A 101 4.69 8.96 -7.52
C ILE A 101 5.28 10.33 -7.82
N VAL A 102 4.45 11.36 -7.90
CA VAL A 102 4.88 12.76 -8.05
C VAL A 102 4.30 13.56 -6.89
N ILE A 103 5.14 14.31 -6.17
CA ILE A 103 4.78 15.13 -5.03
C ILE A 103 5.15 16.57 -5.39
N SER A 104 4.18 17.45 -5.39
CA SER A 104 4.34 18.88 -5.52
C SER A 104 3.46 19.52 -4.46
N CYS A 105 3.92 19.50 -3.21
CA CYS A 105 3.12 19.86 -2.03
C CYS A 105 2.27 21.12 -2.26
N PRO A 106 0.96 21.06 -1.97
CA PRO A 106 0.23 19.97 -1.29
C PRO A 106 -0.20 18.81 -2.21
N ASP A 107 0.05 18.90 -3.50
CA ASP A 107 -0.41 17.91 -4.48
C ASP A 107 0.45 16.63 -4.43
N LEU A 108 -0.21 15.49 -4.38
CA LEU A 108 0.38 14.15 -4.47
C LEU A 108 -0.29 13.42 -5.63
N TRP A 109 0.50 12.80 -6.47
CA TRP A 109 0.04 12.04 -7.62
C TRP A 109 0.54 10.61 -7.54
N ILE A 110 -0.36 9.65 -7.67
CA ILE A 110 -0.02 8.23 -7.83
C ILE A 110 -0.42 7.83 -9.25
N CYS A 111 0.57 7.53 -10.07
CA CYS A 111 0.43 7.23 -11.48
C CYS A 111 0.69 5.74 -11.74
N SER A 112 -0.27 5.07 -12.38
CA SER A 112 -0.11 3.73 -12.93
C SER A 112 0.13 3.84 -14.43
N MET A 113 1.28 3.36 -14.89
CA MET A 113 1.65 3.47 -16.32
C MET A 113 0.91 2.43 -17.17
N SER A 114 0.68 1.22 -16.63
CA SER A 114 -0.10 0.17 -17.30
C SER A 114 -1.56 0.54 -17.50
N ASP A 115 -2.14 1.26 -16.54
CA ASP A 115 -3.55 1.62 -16.57
C ASP A 115 -3.80 2.98 -17.23
N GLY A 116 -2.72 3.73 -17.52
CA GLY A 116 -2.81 5.08 -18.08
C GLY A 116 -3.51 6.07 -17.16
N LEU A 117 -3.41 5.90 -15.84
CA LEU A 117 -4.14 6.67 -14.83
C LEU A 117 -3.19 7.44 -13.90
N ALA A 118 -3.55 8.70 -13.61
CA ALA A 118 -2.92 9.50 -12.57
C ALA A 118 -3.97 9.88 -11.52
N GLU A 119 -3.80 9.43 -10.28
CA GLU A 119 -4.64 9.81 -9.15
C GLU A 119 -4.08 11.02 -8.43
N HIS A 120 -4.88 12.05 -8.25
CA HIS A 120 -4.52 13.25 -7.51
C HIS A 120 -4.99 13.20 -6.06
N MET A 121 -4.15 13.56 -5.10
CA MET A 121 -4.47 13.67 -3.69
C MET A 121 -3.94 14.99 -3.15
N LEU A 122 -4.66 15.59 -2.20
CA LEU A 122 -4.20 16.76 -1.47
C LEU A 122 -3.71 16.36 -0.09
N ASP A 123 -2.47 16.72 0.23
CA ASP A 123 -1.99 16.81 1.61
C ASP A 123 -2.72 17.95 2.32
N LYS A 124 -3.47 17.61 3.37
CA LYS A 124 -4.32 18.56 4.11
C LYS A 124 -3.63 19.15 5.33
N ASP A 125 -2.36 18.80 5.57
CA ASP A 125 -1.61 19.37 6.68
C ASP A 125 -1.39 20.88 6.46
N THR A 126 -1.45 21.64 7.55
CA THR A 126 -1.24 23.09 7.55
C THR A 126 0.18 23.51 7.18
N ASP A 127 1.11 22.55 7.21
CA ASP A 127 2.54 22.68 6.87
C ASP A 127 2.95 21.54 5.92
N SER A 128 2.28 21.47 4.77
CA SER A 128 2.56 20.43 3.77
C SER A 128 4.00 20.56 3.27
N ARG A 129 4.76 19.48 3.48
CA ARG A 129 6.17 19.39 3.10
C ARG A 129 6.48 17.99 2.59
N LEU A 130 7.43 17.92 1.68
CA LEU A 130 7.88 16.67 1.09
C LEU A 130 8.46 15.74 2.14
N ARG A 131 7.84 14.56 2.26
CA ARG A 131 8.33 13.44 3.08
C ARG A 131 8.72 12.28 2.18
N LEU A 132 9.94 11.77 2.33
CA LEU A 132 10.42 10.55 1.64
C LEU A 132 11.05 9.58 2.66
N PRO A 133 10.26 9.09 3.64
CA PRO A 133 10.79 8.35 4.78
C PRO A 133 11.34 6.98 4.37
N ILE A 134 12.48 6.59 4.96
CA ILE A 134 13.07 5.25 4.79
C ILE A 134 12.48 4.28 5.82
N MET A 135 12.19 4.77 7.03
CA MET A 135 11.56 4.02 8.12
C MET A 135 10.08 4.35 8.27
N SER A 136 9.36 3.50 8.99
CA SER A 136 7.97 3.76 9.36
C SER A 136 7.86 5.04 10.19
N ILE A 137 7.02 6.00 9.79
CA ILE A 137 6.85 7.27 10.53
C ILE A 137 6.22 7.08 11.93
N LYS A 138 5.66 5.89 12.23
CA LYS A 138 5.24 5.52 13.61
C LYS A 138 6.43 5.49 14.56
N GLN A 139 7.62 5.16 14.05
CA GLN A 139 8.86 5.26 14.81
C GLN A 139 9.33 6.71 14.76
N ARG A 140 8.66 7.56 15.56
CA ARG A 140 8.88 9.02 15.58
C ARG A 140 10.34 9.41 15.73
N GLU A 141 11.12 8.58 16.41
CA GLU A 141 12.56 8.77 16.57
C GLU A 141 13.36 8.76 15.24
N PHE A 142 12.84 8.12 14.19
CA PHE A 142 13.45 7.99 12.87
C PHE A 142 12.69 8.77 11.78
N ILE A 143 11.76 9.64 12.17
CA ILE A 143 10.89 10.35 11.23
C ILE A 143 11.69 11.19 10.21
N ASP A 144 12.88 11.69 10.59
CA ASP A 144 13.74 12.49 9.74
C ASP A 144 14.76 11.66 8.91
N LEU A 145 14.74 10.33 9.04
CA LEU A 145 15.54 9.45 8.19
C LEU A 145 14.82 9.27 6.85
N GLU A 146 15.22 10.07 5.88
CA GLU A 146 14.59 10.17 4.57
C GLU A 146 15.59 10.10 3.42
N PHE A 147 15.12 9.66 2.24
CA PHE A 147 15.94 9.61 1.04
C PHE A 147 16.43 11.00 0.63
N GLY A 148 17.73 11.21 0.60
CA GLY A 148 18.34 12.50 0.36
C GLY A 148 18.62 13.34 1.62
N ARG A 149 18.34 12.83 2.83
CA ARG A 149 18.66 13.46 4.13
C ARG A 149 19.35 12.49 5.11
N GLU A 150 19.87 11.39 4.61
CA GLU A 150 20.45 10.31 5.41
C GLU A 150 21.60 10.84 6.26
N VAL A 151 22.59 11.47 5.64
CA VAL A 151 23.78 12.00 6.35
C VAL A 151 23.39 13.01 7.43
N GLU A 152 22.45 13.91 7.12
CA GLU A 152 21.94 14.92 8.05
C GLU A 152 21.29 14.28 9.27
N PHE A 153 20.50 13.22 9.06
CA PHE A 153 19.91 12.44 10.14
C PHE A 153 21.00 11.86 11.06
N PHE A 154 22.00 11.16 10.51
CA PHE A 154 23.06 10.55 11.33
C PHE A 154 23.91 11.59 12.06
N LYS A 155 24.22 12.73 11.43
CA LYS A 155 24.93 13.85 12.07
C LYS A 155 24.10 14.45 13.21
N THR A 156 22.81 14.68 13.00
CA THR A 156 21.89 15.20 14.02
C THR A 156 21.75 14.26 15.21
N LYS A 157 21.72 12.95 14.95
CA LYS A 157 21.72 11.91 15.99
C LYS A 157 23.08 11.68 16.66
N LYS A 158 24.13 12.43 16.25
CA LYS A 158 25.51 12.28 16.74
C LYS A 158 25.99 10.82 16.64
N ALA A 159 25.66 10.18 15.52
CA ALA A 159 26.03 8.79 15.25
C ALA A 159 27.55 8.60 15.34
N LYS A 160 27.98 7.41 15.77
CA LYS A 160 29.40 7.08 15.86
C LYS A 160 29.99 7.04 14.46
N GLN A 161 30.96 7.91 14.20
CA GLN A 161 31.67 7.99 12.93
C GLN A 161 32.95 7.13 12.97
N THR A 162 33.26 6.47 11.87
CA THR A 162 34.54 5.75 11.69
C THR A 162 35.02 5.96 10.27
N GLU A 163 36.27 6.37 10.12
CA GLU A 163 36.94 6.37 8.81
C GLU A 163 37.33 4.93 8.48
N ASN A 164 36.94 4.48 7.30
CA ASN A 164 37.23 3.12 6.88
C ASN A 164 38.35 3.12 5.84
N GLN A 165 39.01 1.98 5.72
CA GLN A 165 39.99 1.75 4.66
C GLN A 165 39.34 1.82 3.27
N GLU A 166 40.17 2.12 2.28
CA GLU A 166 39.83 2.21 0.87
C GLU A 166 39.09 0.94 0.41
N LYS A 167 37.90 1.12 -0.16
CA LYS A 167 37.13 0.05 -0.78
C LYS A 167 36.92 0.40 -2.24
N GLU A 168 37.45 -0.44 -3.14
CA GLU A 168 37.33 -0.24 -4.61
C GLU A 168 37.81 1.15 -5.08
N GLY A 169 38.95 1.64 -4.55
CA GLY A 169 39.49 2.94 -4.96
C GLY A 169 38.82 4.17 -4.31
N THR A 170 37.78 3.96 -3.50
CA THR A 170 37.04 5.05 -2.85
C THR A 170 37.28 5.04 -1.34
N GLN A 171 37.76 6.16 -0.80
CA GLN A 171 37.82 6.38 0.65
C GLN A 171 36.40 6.51 1.20
N THR A 172 36.08 5.78 2.27
CA THR A 172 34.72 5.74 2.82
C THR A 172 34.67 6.08 4.30
N ARG A 173 33.49 6.51 4.74
CA ARG A 173 33.17 6.84 6.12
C ARG A 173 31.88 6.15 6.52
N SER A 174 31.89 5.50 7.68
CA SER A 174 30.72 4.86 8.25
C SER A 174 30.13 5.70 9.38
N TYR A 175 28.81 5.74 9.44
CA TYR A 175 28.02 6.21 10.57
C TYR A 175 27.23 5.04 11.14
N ASN A 176 27.45 4.73 12.41
CA ASN A 176 26.69 3.74 13.14
C ASN A 176 25.77 4.43 14.16
N PHE A 177 24.49 4.07 14.12
CA PHE A 177 23.48 4.58 15.04
C PHE A 177 22.61 3.43 15.51
N VAL A 178 22.39 3.35 16.83
CA VAL A 178 21.54 2.34 17.45
C VAL A 178 20.49 3.04 18.29
N SER A 179 19.22 2.69 18.10
CA SER A 179 18.12 3.12 18.97
C SER A 179 17.19 1.95 19.25
N GLY A 180 17.02 1.63 20.53
CA GLY A 180 16.29 0.44 20.96
C GLY A 180 16.81 -0.84 20.28
N PRO A 181 15.94 -1.63 19.64
CA PRO A 181 16.35 -2.87 18.98
C PRO A 181 16.83 -2.67 17.53
N VAL A 182 16.89 -1.42 17.03
CA VAL A 182 17.21 -1.13 15.63
C VAL A 182 18.62 -0.56 15.52
N GLN A 183 19.41 -1.15 14.62
CA GLN A 183 20.74 -0.68 14.28
C GLN A 183 20.77 -0.20 12.83
N PHE A 184 21.40 0.96 12.62
CA PHE A 184 21.61 1.57 11.33
C PHE A 184 23.11 1.73 11.05
N ASP A 185 23.53 1.32 9.86
CA ASP A 185 24.89 1.48 9.36
C ASP A 185 24.84 2.19 8.00
N LEU A 186 25.22 3.46 7.97
CA LEU A 186 25.33 4.26 6.76
C LEU A 186 26.81 4.37 6.35
N VAL A 187 27.12 3.88 5.15
CA VAL A 187 28.42 4.06 4.50
C VAL A 187 28.30 5.17 3.47
N THR A 188 29.25 6.09 3.51
CA THR A 188 29.35 7.27 2.63
C THR A 188 30.73 7.36 1.99
N ARG A 189 30.84 8.09 0.89
CA ARG A 189 32.13 8.52 0.34
C ARG A 189 32.73 9.60 1.24
N ALA A 190 33.99 9.45 1.63
CA ALA A 190 34.62 10.33 2.61
C ALA A 190 34.82 11.77 2.11
N ALA A 191 34.97 11.97 0.79
CA ALA A 191 35.26 13.26 0.20
C ALA A 191 34.09 14.26 0.27
N ASP A 192 32.85 13.76 0.18
CA ASP A 192 31.65 14.59 -0.01
C ASP A 192 30.40 14.05 0.72
N ASP A 193 30.58 13.05 1.58
CA ASP A 193 29.52 12.38 2.35
C ASP A 193 28.39 11.78 1.49
N ILE A 194 28.61 11.50 0.19
CA ILE A 194 27.55 10.87 -0.62
C ILE A 194 27.23 9.46 -0.10
N PRO A 195 25.95 9.13 0.19
CA PRO A 195 25.53 7.79 0.58
C PRO A 195 25.90 6.74 -0.46
N LEU A 196 26.51 5.64 0.00
CA LEU A 196 26.84 4.47 -0.82
C LEU A 196 26.00 3.26 -0.42
N LYS A 197 25.78 3.07 0.88
CA LYS A 197 24.95 1.98 1.41
C LYS A 197 24.36 2.34 2.75
N LEU A 198 23.07 2.07 2.94
CA LEU A 198 22.41 2.10 4.25
C LEU A 198 21.95 0.69 4.59
N THR A 199 22.35 0.18 5.75
CA THR A 199 21.86 -1.10 6.29
C THR A 199 21.04 -0.83 7.54
N ILE A 200 19.89 -1.49 7.64
CA ILE A 200 18.97 -1.41 8.77
C ILE A 200 18.77 -2.83 9.28
N ASN A 201 19.22 -3.08 10.49
CA ASN A 201 19.05 -4.35 11.18
C ASN A 201 17.98 -4.19 12.25
N THR A 202 16.97 -5.04 12.21
CA THR A 202 15.88 -5.12 13.19
C THR A 202 15.75 -6.57 13.69
N PRO A 203 15.07 -6.82 14.81
CA PRO A 203 14.75 -8.19 15.23
C PRO A 203 13.92 -8.95 14.19
N GLN A 204 13.17 -8.24 13.34
CA GLN A 204 12.32 -8.80 12.30
C GLN A 204 13.06 -9.07 10.99
N GLY A 205 14.35 -8.72 10.92
CA GLY A 205 15.18 -8.94 9.75
C GLY A 205 15.97 -7.70 9.32
N LYS A 206 16.70 -7.87 8.23
CA LYS A 206 17.61 -6.89 7.65
C LYS A 206 17.05 -6.31 6.37
N ARG A 207 17.26 -5.01 6.20
CA ARG A 207 17.03 -4.29 4.94
C ARG A 207 18.28 -3.53 4.58
N SER A 208 18.61 -3.46 3.29
CA SER A 208 19.71 -2.62 2.83
C SER A 208 19.36 -1.87 1.56
N PHE A 209 19.86 -0.65 1.49
CA PHE A 209 19.68 0.28 0.38
C PHE A 209 21.05 0.55 -0.21
N GLU A 210 21.27 0.12 -1.46
CA GLU A 210 22.50 0.38 -2.19
C GLU A 210 22.29 1.51 -3.17
N TYR A 211 23.04 2.59 -3.00
CA TYR A 211 22.92 3.79 -3.81
C TYR A 211 23.78 3.59 -5.06
N LYS A 212 23.12 3.37 -6.21
CA LYS A 212 23.78 3.16 -7.50
C LYS A 212 24.22 4.48 -8.12
N SER A 213 23.43 5.54 -7.92
CA SER A 213 23.87 6.90 -8.20
C SER A 213 23.21 7.91 -7.25
N TYR A 214 23.90 9.03 -7.02
CA TYR A 214 23.44 10.14 -6.19
C TYR A 214 23.96 11.43 -6.82
N GLU A 215 23.14 12.05 -7.64
CA GLU A 215 23.49 13.21 -8.45
C GLU A 215 22.83 14.46 -7.86
N ILE A 216 23.62 15.53 -7.72
CA ILE A 216 23.11 16.86 -7.38
C ILE A 216 23.17 17.68 -8.66
N GLN A 217 22.01 18.16 -9.11
CA GLN A 217 21.87 18.88 -10.38
C GLN A 217 20.88 20.04 -10.25
N PRO A 218 20.91 21.04 -11.15
CA PRO A 218 19.90 22.09 -11.17
C PRO A 218 18.49 21.50 -11.22
N CYS A 219 17.57 22.08 -10.45
CA CYS A 219 16.22 21.55 -10.34
C CYS A 219 15.47 21.67 -11.67
N ASN A 220 15.03 20.52 -12.18
CA ASN A 220 14.16 20.45 -13.35
C ASN A 220 12.71 20.29 -12.89
N SER A 221 11.99 21.41 -12.80
CA SER A 221 10.59 21.44 -12.36
C SER A 221 9.66 20.61 -13.24
N ALA A 222 10.03 20.34 -14.51
CA ALA A 222 9.22 19.52 -15.40
C ALA A 222 9.12 18.05 -14.97
N LEU A 223 10.10 17.53 -14.21
CA LEU A 223 10.06 16.16 -13.68
C LEU A 223 8.95 15.97 -12.63
N PHE A 224 8.58 17.04 -11.95
CA PHE A 224 7.55 17.04 -10.90
C PHE A 224 6.15 17.32 -11.46
N LYS A 225 5.96 17.09 -12.76
CA LYS A 225 4.66 17.05 -13.42
C LYS A 225 4.34 15.61 -13.81
N ILE A 226 3.07 15.25 -13.74
CA ILE A 226 2.61 13.96 -14.24
C ILE A 226 2.72 13.90 -15.78
N PRO A 227 2.93 12.72 -16.38
CA PRO A 227 2.90 12.56 -17.83
C PRO A 227 1.54 12.99 -18.42
N THR A 228 1.56 13.73 -19.52
CA THR A 228 0.37 14.34 -20.13
C THR A 228 -0.57 13.34 -20.80
N ASN A 229 -0.08 12.14 -21.10
CA ASN A 229 -0.86 11.05 -21.68
C ASN A 229 -1.70 10.28 -20.64
N LEU A 230 -1.55 10.57 -19.34
CA LEU A 230 -2.32 9.90 -18.30
C LEU A 230 -3.67 10.57 -18.13
N LYS A 231 -4.70 9.74 -17.95
CA LYS A 231 -6.01 10.21 -17.53
C LYS A 231 -5.95 10.60 -16.06
N VAL A 232 -6.08 11.90 -15.82
CA VAL A 232 -6.14 12.52 -14.50
C VAL A 232 -7.48 12.19 -13.84
N VAL A 233 -7.42 11.69 -12.62
CA VAL A 233 -8.59 11.51 -11.76
C VAL A 233 -8.27 12.16 -10.43
N GLU A 234 -9.07 13.17 -10.07
CA GLU A 234 -9.08 13.68 -8.70
C GLU A 234 -9.49 12.57 -7.75
N ALA A 235 -8.75 12.34 -6.66
CA ALA A 235 -9.25 11.54 -5.54
C ALA A 235 -10.39 12.30 -4.84
N LYS A 236 -11.50 12.51 -5.55
CA LYS A 236 -12.77 12.97 -5.00
C LYS A 236 -13.47 11.74 -4.48
N ASN A 237 -13.52 11.60 -3.16
CA ASN A 237 -14.36 10.62 -2.49
C ASN A 237 -14.39 9.26 -3.22
N ARG A 238 -13.23 8.63 -3.45
CA ARG A 238 -13.01 7.18 -3.72
C ARG A 238 -14.14 6.41 -4.44
N SER A 239 -14.85 7.03 -5.39
CA SER A 239 -16.11 6.49 -5.94
C SER A 239 -16.20 6.17 -7.41
N SER A 240 -15.08 5.82 -8.02
CA SER A 240 -15.10 5.03 -9.27
C SER A 240 -13.67 4.68 -9.67
N ARG A 241 -13.20 3.47 -9.34
CA ARG A 241 -12.11 2.82 -10.10
C ARG A 241 -12.30 1.30 -10.11
N LYS A 242 -12.95 0.86 -11.20
CA LYS A 242 -12.95 -0.49 -11.75
C LYS A 242 -11.51 -0.99 -11.96
N HIS A 243 -11.11 -2.03 -11.23
CA HIS A 243 -9.83 -2.74 -11.42
C HIS A 243 -9.99 -4.27 -11.32
N TYR A 244 -11.17 -4.79 -11.62
CA TYR A 244 -11.17 -6.01 -12.42
C TYR A 244 -11.14 -5.54 -13.87
N SER A 245 -10.17 -6.05 -14.64
CA SER A 245 -10.25 -5.94 -16.08
C SER A 245 -11.66 -6.36 -16.51
N LYS A 246 -12.19 -5.79 -17.60
CA LYS A 246 -13.37 -6.36 -18.29
C LYS A 246 -13.12 -7.81 -18.78
N GLN A 247 -11.95 -8.39 -18.49
CA GLN A 247 -11.56 -9.78 -18.77
C GLN A 247 -11.62 -10.68 -17.51
N GLY A 248 -11.87 -10.14 -16.30
CA GLY A 248 -12.27 -10.94 -15.16
C GLY A 248 -13.74 -11.34 -15.33
N ILE A 249 -13.99 -12.59 -15.76
CA ILE A 249 -15.31 -13.09 -16.19
C ILE A 249 -16.33 -13.18 -15.03
N ALA A 250 -15.89 -13.00 -13.79
CA ALA A 250 -16.72 -13.04 -12.59
C ALA A 250 -17.48 -11.73 -12.32
N THR A 251 -18.14 -11.13 -13.31
CA THR A 251 -18.91 -9.88 -13.08
C THR A 251 -20.23 -10.09 -12.33
N HIS A 252 -20.67 -11.35 -12.16
CA HIS A 252 -21.90 -11.70 -11.44
C HIS A 252 -21.73 -12.97 -10.61
N GLU A 253 -22.39 -13.02 -9.44
CA GLU A 253 -22.45 -14.22 -8.60
C GLU A 253 -23.02 -15.41 -9.40
N PRO A 254 -22.34 -16.57 -9.38
CA PRO A 254 -22.82 -17.74 -10.08
C PRO A 254 -24.09 -18.29 -9.42
N THR A 255 -25.02 -18.79 -10.23
CA THR A 255 -26.27 -19.39 -9.75
C THR A 255 -26.13 -20.89 -9.45
N ALA A 256 -24.97 -21.48 -9.75
CA ALA A 256 -24.68 -22.89 -9.57
C ALA A 256 -23.22 -23.12 -9.16
N PRO A 257 -22.92 -24.20 -8.40
CA PRO A 257 -21.55 -24.54 -8.05
C PRO A 257 -20.71 -24.92 -9.28
N VAL A 258 -19.42 -24.60 -9.23
CA VAL A 258 -18.43 -25.18 -10.13
C VAL A 258 -18.30 -26.67 -9.79
N ALA A 259 -18.60 -27.53 -10.76
CA ALA A 259 -18.53 -28.98 -10.58
C ALA A 259 -17.11 -29.53 -10.74
N GLU A 260 -16.30 -28.90 -11.60
CA GLU A 260 -14.94 -29.33 -11.94
C GLU A 260 -14.11 -28.11 -12.39
N ILE A 261 -12.81 -28.11 -12.12
CA ILE A 261 -11.88 -27.05 -12.53
C ILE A 261 -11.15 -27.49 -13.80
N LYS A 262 -11.60 -27.02 -14.97
CA LYS A 262 -11.01 -27.39 -16.28
C LYS A 262 -10.07 -26.33 -16.84
N ASN A 263 -10.28 -25.07 -16.45
CA ASN A 263 -9.57 -23.91 -16.94
C ASN A 263 -9.49 -22.83 -15.84
N ASP A 264 -8.82 -21.72 -16.15
CA ASP A 264 -8.64 -20.61 -15.19
C ASP A 264 -9.94 -19.91 -14.83
N THR A 265 -10.94 -19.92 -15.71
CA THR A 265 -12.26 -19.35 -15.43
C THR A 265 -13.01 -20.18 -14.39
N ASP A 266 -13.04 -21.50 -14.53
CA ASP A 266 -13.65 -22.40 -13.53
C ASP A 266 -12.94 -22.28 -12.18
N TRP A 267 -11.60 -22.21 -12.22
CA TRP A 267 -10.76 -22.03 -11.04
C TRP A 267 -11.10 -20.73 -10.30
N GLN A 268 -11.10 -19.61 -11.02
CA GLN A 268 -11.39 -18.29 -10.46
C GLN A 268 -12.82 -18.22 -9.92
N LEU A 269 -13.82 -18.71 -10.67
CA LEU A 269 -15.21 -18.75 -10.20
C LEU A 269 -15.36 -19.57 -8.92
N TRP A 270 -14.73 -20.75 -8.88
CA TRP A 270 -14.78 -21.62 -7.70
C TRP A 270 -14.16 -20.94 -6.49
N GLN A 271 -12.95 -20.40 -6.61
CA GLN A 271 -12.26 -19.77 -5.49
C GLN A 271 -13.00 -18.51 -5.01
N THR A 272 -13.42 -17.62 -5.92
CA THR A 272 -14.08 -16.35 -5.59
C THR A 272 -15.43 -16.55 -4.91
N TYR A 273 -16.22 -17.53 -5.35
CA TYR A 273 -17.60 -17.74 -4.88
C TYR A 273 -17.81 -19.02 -4.07
N TYR A 274 -16.74 -19.66 -3.58
CA TYR A 274 -16.82 -20.91 -2.81
C TYR A 274 -17.79 -20.81 -1.64
N TYR A 275 -17.80 -19.69 -0.90
CA TYR A 275 -18.70 -19.50 0.24
C TYR A 275 -20.20 -19.61 -0.09
N LEU A 276 -20.60 -19.39 -1.35
CA LEU A 276 -21.98 -19.61 -1.80
C LEU A 276 -22.29 -21.10 -1.97
N PHE A 277 -21.28 -21.92 -2.26
CA PHE A 277 -21.41 -23.33 -2.56
C PHE A 277 -20.31 -24.21 -1.92
N PRO A 278 -20.22 -24.29 -0.57
CA PRO A 278 -19.11 -24.95 0.12
C PRO A 278 -19.16 -26.50 0.08
N ALA A 279 -20.09 -27.09 -0.68
CA ALA A 279 -20.36 -28.53 -0.68
C ALA A 279 -19.25 -29.38 -1.31
N ASN A 280 -18.36 -28.78 -2.12
CA ASN A 280 -17.33 -29.50 -2.89
C ASN A 280 -15.90 -29.06 -2.49
N PRO A 281 -15.47 -29.29 -1.23
CA PRO A 281 -14.13 -28.89 -0.78
C PRO A 281 -13.01 -29.68 -1.47
N ASP A 282 -13.29 -30.85 -2.03
CA ASP A 282 -12.29 -31.71 -2.67
C ASP A 282 -11.72 -31.11 -3.97
N LEU A 283 -12.40 -30.11 -4.55
CA LEU A 283 -11.87 -29.33 -5.67
C LEU A 283 -10.61 -28.53 -5.30
N ILE A 284 -10.26 -28.41 -4.01
CA ILE A 284 -9.01 -27.78 -3.57
C ILE A 284 -7.77 -28.42 -4.18
N VAL A 285 -7.80 -29.74 -4.44
CA VAL A 285 -6.68 -30.45 -5.08
C VAL A 285 -6.51 -30.00 -6.53
N ALA A 286 -7.60 -29.96 -7.29
CA ALA A 286 -7.60 -29.50 -8.67
C ALA A 286 -7.26 -28.00 -8.77
N SER A 287 -7.75 -27.21 -7.81
CA SER A 287 -7.51 -25.77 -7.71
C SER A 287 -6.03 -25.45 -7.56
N LEU A 288 -5.35 -26.09 -6.61
CA LEU A 288 -3.92 -25.82 -6.35
C LEU A 288 -3.02 -26.35 -7.47
N LYS A 289 -3.37 -27.47 -8.11
CA LYS A 289 -2.68 -27.94 -9.32
C LYS A 289 -2.83 -26.94 -10.47
N ARG A 290 -4.05 -26.43 -10.70
CA ARG A 290 -4.29 -25.41 -11.73
C ARG A 290 -3.56 -24.09 -11.44
N ALA A 291 -3.49 -23.69 -10.18
CA ALA A 291 -2.73 -22.51 -9.78
C ALA A 291 -1.23 -22.68 -10.06
N GLU A 292 -0.68 -23.88 -9.89
CA GLU A 292 0.70 -24.18 -10.29
C GLU A 292 0.85 -24.18 -11.82
N ASP A 293 0.00 -24.90 -12.53
CA ASP A 293 0.07 -25.03 -14.00
C ASP A 293 -0.07 -23.68 -14.73
N SER A 294 -0.83 -22.74 -14.16
CA SER A 294 -1.02 -21.39 -14.70
C SER A 294 0.10 -20.40 -14.32
N GLY A 295 1.07 -20.81 -13.50
CA GLY A 295 2.11 -19.95 -12.95
C GLY A 295 1.60 -18.98 -11.87
N SER A 296 0.37 -19.13 -11.40
CA SER A 296 -0.18 -18.29 -10.33
C SER A 296 0.60 -18.42 -9.02
N LEU A 297 1.18 -19.60 -8.75
CA LEU A 297 2.00 -19.83 -7.57
C LEU A 297 3.45 -19.29 -7.69
N ASP A 298 3.89 -18.90 -8.89
CA ASP A 298 5.20 -18.26 -9.09
C ASP A 298 5.19 -16.78 -8.63
N SER A 299 3.99 -16.18 -8.57
CA SER A 299 3.78 -14.81 -8.11
C SER A 299 3.66 -14.75 -6.59
N ILE A 300 4.65 -14.16 -5.93
CA ILE A 300 4.65 -14.03 -4.47
C ILE A 300 3.43 -13.25 -3.93
N GLY A 301 2.87 -12.33 -4.72
CA GLY A 301 1.65 -11.59 -4.35
C GLY A 301 0.37 -12.43 -4.44
N SER A 302 0.37 -13.49 -5.23
CA SER A 302 -0.79 -14.37 -5.42
C SER A 302 -0.87 -15.48 -4.36
N ILE A 303 0.25 -15.82 -3.71
CA ILE A 303 0.30 -16.88 -2.69
C ILE A 303 -0.54 -16.57 -1.44
N PRO A 304 -0.44 -15.38 -0.80
CA PRO A 304 -1.17 -15.11 0.44
C PRO A 304 -2.69 -15.34 0.38
N PRO A 305 -3.45 -14.84 -0.61
CA PRO A 305 -4.88 -15.10 -0.70
C PRO A 305 -5.19 -16.59 -0.95
N ILE A 306 -4.40 -17.28 -1.78
CA ILE A 306 -4.58 -18.73 -2.07
C ILE A 306 -4.32 -19.57 -0.83
N ALA A 307 -3.22 -19.32 -0.12
CA ALA A 307 -2.87 -20.04 1.10
C ALA A 307 -3.85 -19.76 2.24
N ALA A 308 -4.30 -18.50 2.39
CA ALA A 308 -5.31 -18.14 3.39
C ALA A 308 -6.67 -18.82 3.11
N PHE A 309 -7.14 -18.79 1.86
CA PHE A 309 -8.33 -19.54 1.43
C PHE A 309 -8.22 -21.04 1.76
N THR A 310 -7.11 -21.65 1.35
CA THR A 310 -6.83 -23.08 1.61
C THR A 310 -6.83 -23.39 3.11
N SER A 311 -6.26 -22.50 3.93
CA SER A 311 -6.19 -22.67 5.39
C SER A 311 -7.57 -22.81 6.03
N ARG A 312 -8.57 -22.10 5.51
CA ARG A 312 -9.93 -22.13 6.04
C ARG A 312 -10.68 -23.37 5.59
N ILE A 313 -10.47 -23.83 4.34
CA ILE A 313 -10.99 -25.13 3.90
C ILE A 313 -10.40 -26.27 4.75
N PHE A 314 -9.11 -26.22 5.06
CA PHE A 314 -8.46 -27.18 5.97
C PHE A 314 -9.07 -27.15 7.36
N ALA A 315 -9.26 -25.96 7.94
CA ALA A 315 -9.88 -25.80 9.26
C ALA A 315 -11.32 -26.35 9.31
N GLN A 316 -12.09 -26.20 8.24
CA GLN A 316 -13.45 -26.75 8.12
C GLN A 316 -13.48 -28.26 7.87
N ASN A 317 -12.38 -28.86 7.39
CA ASN A 317 -12.31 -30.26 6.97
C ASN A 317 -11.06 -30.98 7.52
N PRO A 318 -10.83 -30.99 8.86
CA PRO A 318 -9.57 -31.45 9.43
C PRO A 318 -9.23 -32.91 9.10
N LYS A 319 -10.26 -33.77 8.95
CA LYS A 319 -10.10 -35.20 8.61
C LYS A 319 -9.62 -35.44 7.17
N LYS A 320 -9.74 -34.45 6.28
CA LYS A 320 -9.34 -34.56 4.87
C LYS A 320 -7.93 -34.03 4.59
N ILE A 321 -7.32 -33.31 5.53
CA ILE A 321 -6.04 -32.62 5.33
C ILE A 321 -4.95 -33.59 4.85
N SER A 322 -4.76 -34.73 5.54
CA SER A 322 -3.72 -35.69 5.17
C SER A 322 -3.89 -36.21 3.74
N TYR A 323 -5.14 -36.55 3.36
CA TYR A 323 -5.46 -37.00 2.01
C TYR A 323 -5.17 -35.93 0.95
N TRP A 324 -5.57 -34.68 1.19
CA TRP A 324 -5.31 -33.59 0.24
C TRP A 324 -3.82 -33.28 0.11
N VAL A 325 -3.07 -33.27 1.22
CA VAL A 325 -1.62 -33.05 1.19
C VAL A 325 -0.91 -34.15 0.39
N GLU A 326 -1.33 -35.41 0.56
CA GLU A 326 -0.82 -36.52 -0.24
C GLU A 326 -1.15 -36.34 -1.73
N ALA A 327 -2.40 -36.00 -2.06
CA ALA A 327 -2.86 -35.78 -3.43
C ALA A 327 -2.17 -34.59 -4.13
N LEU A 328 -1.63 -33.65 -3.34
CA LEU A 328 -0.85 -32.49 -3.77
C LEU A 328 0.67 -32.75 -3.72
N GLY A 329 1.09 -33.99 -3.53
CA GLY A 329 2.49 -34.39 -3.52
C GLY A 329 3.25 -34.08 -4.82
N SER A 330 2.52 -33.97 -5.95
CA SER A 330 3.07 -33.62 -7.27
C SER A 330 3.47 -32.15 -7.41
N LEU A 331 2.98 -31.26 -6.52
CA LEU A 331 3.37 -29.85 -6.57
C LEU A 331 4.90 -29.69 -6.41
N SER A 332 5.46 -28.63 -6.98
CA SER A 332 6.87 -28.31 -6.84
C SER A 332 7.27 -28.16 -5.38
N ALA A 333 8.54 -28.45 -5.05
CA ALA A 333 9.02 -28.31 -3.67
C ALA A 333 8.84 -26.89 -3.13
N THR A 334 9.07 -25.88 -3.97
CA THR A 334 8.87 -24.47 -3.65
C THR A 334 7.42 -24.16 -3.35
N HIS A 335 6.48 -24.56 -4.22
CA HIS A 335 5.05 -24.27 -4.03
C HIS A 335 4.47 -25.02 -2.82
N LYS A 336 4.90 -26.27 -2.58
CA LYS A 336 4.54 -26.97 -1.35
C LYS A 336 5.03 -26.22 -0.11
N ASN A 337 6.29 -25.77 -0.12
CA ASN A 337 6.86 -25.02 0.99
C ASN A 337 6.14 -23.69 1.24
N GLN A 338 5.85 -22.89 0.20
CA GLN A 338 5.28 -21.55 0.36
C GLN A 338 3.75 -21.56 0.54
N VAL A 339 3.03 -22.46 -0.12
CA VAL A 339 1.55 -22.48 -0.13
C VAL A 339 1.00 -23.46 0.91
N LEU A 340 1.38 -24.74 0.82
CA LEU A 340 0.80 -25.78 1.68
C LEU A 340 1.23 -25.62 3.13
N SER A 341 2.52 -25.38 3.40
CA SER A 341 2.96 -25.16 4.79
C SER A 341 2.29 -23.94 5.40
N SER A 342 2.12 -22.85 4.64
CA SER A 342 1.41 -21.65 5.10
C SER A 342 -0.06 -21.95 5.40
N ALA A 343 -0.76 -22.64 4.50
CA ALA A 343 -2.16 -23.03 4.69
C ALA A 343 -2.34 -23.94 5.91
N LEU A 344 -1.44 -24.90 6.12
CA LEU A 344 -1.47 -25.81 7.27
C LEU A 344 -1.24 -25.06 8.59
N VAL A 345 -0.24 -24.18 8.66
CA VAL A 345 0.04 -23.36 9.84
C VAL A 345 -1.13 -22.43 10.15
N TRP A 346 -1.59 -21.68 9.15
CA TRP A 346 -2.70 -20.75 9.32
C TRP A 346 -4.03 -21.44 9.57
N SER A 347 -4.18 -22.75 9.27
CA SER A 347 -5.40 -23.52 9.56
C SER A 347 -5.72 -23.53 11.06
N GLY A 348 -4.69 -23.51 11.92
CA GLY A 348 -4.83 -23.67 13.37
C GLY A 348 -5.21 -25.09 13.81
N VAL A 349 -5.31 -26.04 12.88
CA VAL A 349 -5.59 -27.45 13.22
C VAL A 349 -4.32 -28.06 13.84
N PRO A 350 -4.36 -28.60 15.07
CA PRO A 350 -3.15 -29.09 15.74
C PRO A 350 -2.36 -30.12 14.92
N ALA A 351 -3.04 -31.11 14.33
CA ALA A 351 -2.39 -32.13 13.50
C ALA A 351 -1.81 -31.60 12.18
N ALA A 352 -2.25 -30.42 11.71
CA ALA A 352 -1.71 -29.80 10.50
C ALA A 352 -0.33 -29.17 10.75
N LYS A 353 -0.02 -28.79 12.00
CA LYS A 353 1.26 -28.16 12.35
C LYS A 353 2.45 -29.10 12.13
N ASP A 354 2.32 -30.36 12.56
CA ASP A 354 3.36 -31.38 12.40
C ASP A 354 3.57 -31.72 10.90
N LEU A 355 2.47 -31.74 10.14
CA LEU A 355 2.52 -31.94 8.70
C LEU A 355 3.21 -30.78 7.98
N ALA A 356 2.98 -29.54 8.41
CA ALA A 356 3.64 -28.36 7.86
C ALA A 356 5.17 -28.43 8.06
N GLN A 357 5.63 -28.90 9.22
CA GLN A 357 7.07 -29.08 9.50
C GLN A 357 7.70 -30.13 8.58
N THR A 358 6.95 -31.18 8.22
CA THR A 358 7.44 -32.22 7.31
C THR A 358 7.56 -31.72 5.87
N ILE A 359 6.73 -30.77 5.46
CA ILE A 359 6.77 -30.13 4.14
C ILE A 359 7.85 -29.05 4.08
N SER A 360 8.03 -28.29 5.17
CA SER A 360 8.94 -27.15 5.25
C SER A 360 10.41 -27.55 5.30
N LYS A 361 10.98 -27.91 4.15
CA LYS A 361 12.39 -28.26 3.98
C LYS A 361 13.32 -27.04 3.82
N SER A 362 12.75 -25.85 3.69
CA SER A 362 13.46 -24.57 3.51
C SER A 362 12.68 -23.44 4.17
N GLU A 363 13.29 -22.26 4.31
CA GLU A 363 12.60 -21.08 4.85
C GLU A 363 11.32 -20.79 4.06
N ASN A 364 10.20 -20.64 4.77
CA ASN A 364 8.92 -20.21 4.20
C ASN A 364 8.86 -18.68 4.31
N VAL A 365 8.96 -18.00 3.17
CA VAL A 365 9.03 -16.54 3.07
C VAL A 365 7.69 -15.93 3.47
N ILE A 366 6.59 -16.58 3.10
CA ILE A 366 5.23 -16.12 3.39
C ILE A 366 4.98 -16.07 4.90
N LEU A 367 5.30 -17.15 5.62
CA LEU A 367 5.17 -17.21 7.08
C LEU A 367 6.17 -16.29 7.79
N LYS A 368 7.36 -16.09 7.23
CA LYS A 368 8.33 -15.12 7.76
C LYS A 368 7.81 -13.69 7.66
N GLU A 369 7.22 -13.31 6.53
CA GLU A 369 6.77 -11.94 6.27
C GLU A 369 5.42 -11.60 6.92
N LEU A 370 4.49 -12.56 6.89
CA LEU A 370 3.09 -12.34 7.29
C LEU A 370 2.75 -12.99 8.64
N GLY A 371 3.70 -13.71 9.24
CA GLY A 371 3.55 -14.39 10.53
C GLY A 371 2.83 -15.73 10.44
N ASP A 372 2.79 -16.43 11.57
CA ASP A 372 2.24 -17.78 11.74
C ASP A 372 0.93 -17.82 12.52
N THR A 373 0.33 -16.65 12.79
CA THR A 373 -0.93 -16.55 13.55
C THR A 373 -2.06 -17.27 12.81
N PRO A 374 -2.75 -18.23 13.45
CA PRO A 374 -3.87 -18.91 12.81
C PRO A 374 -4.97 -17.94 12.42
N LEU A 375 -5.49 -18.07 11.20
CA LEU A 375 -6.47 -17.14 10.62
C LEU A 375 -7.91 -17.44 11.01
N ASP A 376 -8.12 -18.10 12.16
CA ASP A 376 -9.46 -18.25 12.74
C ASP A 376 -10.07 -16.88 13.03
N PRO A 377 -11.37 -16.67 12.78
CA PRO A 377 -12.02 -15.40 13.08
C PRO A 377 -11.82 -14.92 14.53
N ALA A 378 -11.68 -15.84 15.50
CA ALA A 378 -11.41 -15.50 16.89
C ALA A 378 -10.04 -14.85 17.13
N ASN A 379 -9.09 -15.03 16.22
CA ASN A 379 -7.74 -14.45 16.31
C ASN A 379 -7.59 -13.15 15.53
N LEU A 380 -8.63 -12.70 14.82
CA LEU A 380 -8.51 -11.52 13.96
C LEU A 380 -8.20 -10.24 14.74
N GLU A 381 -8.60 -10.14 16.01
CA GLU A 381 -8.27 -8.99 16.86
C GLU A 381 -6.76 -8.84 17.08
N THR A 382 -6.04 -9.95 17.21
CA THR A 382 -4.59 -9.95 17.46
C THR A 382 -3.76 -9.85 16.17
N LEU A 383 -4.34 -10.19 15.02
CA LEU A 383 -3.70 -10.05 13.72
C LEU A 383 -3.47 -8.57 13.37
N LYS A 384 -2.21 -8.18 13.20
CA LYS A 384 -1.83 -6.82 12.80
C LYS A 384 -1.71 -6.71 11.29
N ILE A 385 -2.49 -5.83 10.67
CA ILE A 385 -2.33 -5.50 9.26
C ILE A 385 -1.14 -4.56 9.09
N THR A 386 -0.10 -5.02 8.39
CA THR A 386 1.13 -4.25 8.13
C THR A 386 1.50 -4.19 6.64
N SER A 387 0.76 -4.89 5.79
CA SER A 387 0.96 -4.95 4.34
C SER A 387 -0.37 -5.19 3.61
N PRO A 388 -0.48 -4.83 2.31
CA PRO A 388 -1.64 -5.18 1.48
C PRO A 388 -1.92 -6.70 1.43
N SER A 389 -0.89 -7.54 1.50
CA SER A 389 -1.03 -8.99 1.51
C SER A 389 -1.85 -9.52 2.69
N HIS A 390 -1.88 -8.81 3.83
CA HIS A 390 -2.80 -9.16 4.92
C HIS A 390 -4.26 -8.95 4.53
N LEU A 391 -4.58 -7.94 3.71
CA LEU A 391 -5.91 -7.74 3.17
C LEU A 391 -6.27 -8.86 2.19
N ASP A 392 -5.32 -9.26 1.35
CA ASP A 392 -5.51 -10.38 0.42
C ASP A 392 -5.77 -11.69 1.17
N MET A 393 -5.08 -11.92 2.30
CA MET A 393 -5.38 -13.04 3.20
C MET A 393 -6.81 -12.97 3.74
N MET A 394 -7.28 -11.79 4.15
CA MET A 394 -8.66 -11.62 4.64
C MET A 394 -9.68 -11.91 3.53
N TRP A 395 -9.41 -11.50 2.29
CA TRP A 395 -10.25 -11.84 1.15
C TRP A 395 -10.26 -13.35 0.88
N GLY A 396 -9.10 -14.02 0.89
CA GLY A 396 -9.03 -15.48 0.76
C GLY A 396 -9.83 -16.19 1.85
N CYS A 397 -9.71 -15.75 3.09
CA CYS A 397 -10.48 -16.29 4.20
C CYS A 397 -12.00 -16.06 4.06
N PHE A 398 -12.41 -14.85 3.64
CA PHE A 398 -13.82 -14.57 3.37
C PHE A 398 -14.36 -15.44 2.24
N MET A 399 -13.65 -15.56 1.12
CA MET A 399 -14.08 -16.37 -0.02
C MET A 399 -14.24 -17.85 0.34
N ALA A 400 -13.45 -18.36 1.30
CA ALA A 400 -13.56 -19.72 1.81
C ALA A 400 -14.71 -19.94 2.81
N THR A 401 -15.20 -18.89 3.48
CA THR A 401 -16.07 -19.04 4.66
C THR A 401 -17.38 -18.25 4.63
N GLY A 402 -17.42 -17.13 3.92
CA GLY A 402 -18.48 -16.12 4.00
C GLY A 402 -18.52 -15.35 5.33
N ASP A 403 -17.53 -15.55 6.22
CA ASP A 403 -17.55 -14.94 7.54
C ASP A 403 -17.27 -13.43 7.47
N LYS A 404 -18.27 -12.63 7.89
CA LYS A 404 -18.19 -11.17 7.82
C LYS A 404 -17.05 -10.57 8.65
N ARG A 405 -16.51 -11.27 9.65
CA ARG A 405 -15.42 -10.75 10.48
C ARG A 405 -14.15 -10.47 9.69
N TYR A 406 -13.90 -11.21 8.60
CA TYR A 406 -12.79 -10.91 7.69
C TYR A 406 -13.01 -9.58 6.94
N ILE A 407 -14.24 -9.30 6.52
CA ILE A 407 -14.61 -8.02 5.90
C ILE A 407 -14.53 -6.89 6.91
N GLN A 408 -15.03 -7.09 8.14
CA GLN A 408 -14.90 -6.11 9.23
C GLN A 408 -13.43 -5.80 9.53
N LYS A 409 -12.54 -6.80 9.47
CA LYS A 409 -11.10 -6.59 9.63
C LYS A 409 -10.51 -5.71 8.51
N ILE A 410 -10.96 -5.87 7.27
CA ILE A 410 -10.58 -4.99 6.15
C ILE A 410 -11.15 -3.57 6.38
N ILE A 411 -12.41 -3.45 6.80
CA ILE A 411 -13.05 -2.16 7.11
C ILE A 411 -12.28 -1.39 8.20
N SER A 412 -11.71 -2.10 9.18
CA SER A 412 -10.97 -1.49 10.30
C SER A 412 -9.79 -0.61 9.88
N VAL A 413 -9.25 -0.78 8.67
CA VAL A 413 -8.15 0.06 8.16
C VAL A 413 -8.62 1.32 7.45
N LEU A 414 -9.93 1.46 7.16
CA LEU A 414 -10.46 2.67 6.49
C LEU A 414 -10.36 3.92 7.37
N ALA A 415 -10.56 3.77 8.68
CA ALA A 415 -10.40 4.85 9.66
C ALA A 415 -8.96 5.40 9.71
N TRP A 416 -8.01 4.76 9.02
CA TRP A 416 -6.64 5.26 8.97
C TRP A 416 -6.57 6.59 8.22
N PHE A 417 -7.47 6.87 7.25
CA PHE A 417 -7.52 8.15 6.52
C PHE A 417 -7.75 9.37 7.40
N ASP A 418 -8.40 9.18 8.55
CA ASP A 418 -8.75 10.27 9.45
C ASP A 418 -7.68 10.50 10.53
N ARG A 419 -6.58 9.74 10.49
CA ARG A 419 -5.45 9.93 11.40
C ARG A 419 -4.70 11.20 11.02
N LYS A 420 -4.40 12.04 12.03
CA LYS A 420 -3.59 13.28 11.88
C LYS A 420 -2.18 13.08 11.32
N SER A 421 -1.71 11.83 11.20
CA SER A 421 -0.40 11.50 10.63
C SER A 421 -0.49 10.12 9.99
N LEU A 422 -0.60 10.06 8.66
CA LEU A 422 -0.65 8.82 7.87
C LEU A 422 0.71 8.51 7.26
N GLN A 423 1.15 7.25 7.34
CA GLN A 423 2.32 6.80 6.56
C GLN A 423 1.91 6.46 5.14
N LEU A 424 2.85 6.54 4.20
CA LEU A 424 2.65 6.03 2.84
C LEU A 424 2.18 4.56 2.86
N SER A 425 2.76 3.71 3.71
CA SER A 425 2.32 2.30 3.83
C SER A 425 0.87 2.18 4.33
N GLU A 426 0.46 3.02 5.28
CA GLU A 426 -0.93 3.05 5.77
C GLU A 426 -1.90 3.59 4.71
N ILE A 427 -1.49 4.60 3.95
CA ILE A 427 -2.25 5.14 2.80
C ILE A 427 -2.44 4.05 1.74
N LEU A 428 -1.38 3.31 1.42
CA LEU A 428 -1.42 2.22 0.44
C LEU A 428 -2.31 1.07 0.91
N ILE A 429 -2.22 0.68 2.18
CA ILE A 429 -3.05 -0.39 2.77
C ILE A 429 -4.52 0.03 2.80
N ALA A 430 -4.83 1.18 3.40
CA ALA A 430 -6.20 1.67 3.49
C ALA A 430 -6.77 2.01 2.09
N GLY A 431 -5.90 2.35 1.13
CA GLY A 431 -6.24 2.49 -0.29
C GLY A 431 -6.64 1.17 -0.92
N ALA A 432 -5.82 0.13 -0.74
CA ALA A 432 -6.14 -1.22 -1.19
C ALA A 432 -7.43 -1.76 -0.55
N ALA A 433 -7.70 -1.44 0.72
CA ALA A 433 -8.94 -1.81 1.40
C ALA A 433 -10.17 -1.14 0.78
N GLU A 434 -10.19 0.19 0.64
CA GLU A 434 -11.32 0.91 0.05
C GLU A 434 -11.55 0.48 -1.40
N TRP A 435 -10.46 0.29 -2.14
CA TRP A 435 -10.50 -0.16 -3.52
C TRP A 435 -11.12 -1.56 -3.64
N SER A 436 -10.58 -2.53 -2.90
CA SER A 436 -11.07 -3.92 -2.95
C SER A 436 -12.50 -4.06 -2.41
N LEU A 437 -12.87 -3.32 -1.36
CA LEU A 437 -14.25 -3.29 -0.85
C LEU A 437 -15.23 -2.74 -1.90
N SER A 438 -14.89 -1.64 -2.58
CA SER A 438 -15.75 -1.06 -3.64
C SER A 438 -15.97 -2.06 -4.76
N SER A 439 -14.87 -2.67 -5.23
CA SER A 439 -14.90 -3.69 -6.28
C SER A 439 -15.72 -4.92 -5.88
N ASN A 440 -15.57 -5.40 -4.64
CA ASN A 440 -16.28 -6.58 -4.16
C ASN A 440 -17.73 -6.29 -3.75
N CYS A 441 -18.11 -5.04 -3.47
CA CYS A 441 -19.53 -4.66 -3.32
C CYS A 441 -20.32 -4.79 -4.63
N VAL A 442 -19.66 -4.66 -5.79
CA VAL A 442 -20.29 -4.91 -7.10
C VAL A 442 -20.43 -6.41 -7.34
N GLN A 443 -19.40 -7.18 -7.03
CA GLN A 443 -19.31 -8.61 -7.37
C GLN A 443 -20.07 -9.52 -6.38
N HIS A 444 -20.15 -9.13 -5.11
CA HIS A 444 -20.67 -9.97 -4.03
C HIS A 444 -21.82 -9.27 -3.28
N LYS A 445 -23.02 -9.85 -3.34
CA LYS A 445 -24.19 -9.35 -2.61
C LYS A 445 -23.95 -9.36 -1.10
N LEU A 446 -23.29 -10.40 -0.60
CA LEU A 446 -22.98 -10.51 0.83
C LEU A 446 -22.00 -9.43 1.30
N VAL A 447 -20.97 -9.11 0.51
CA VAL A 447 -20.02 -8.02 0.84
C VAL A 447 -20.76 -6.69 0.87
N ARG A 448 -21.61 -6.42 -0.13
CA ARG A 448 -22.44 -5.21 -0.15
C ARG A 448 -23.32 -5.11 1.10
N GLN A 449 -24.02 -6.19 1.46
CA GLN A 449 -24.84 -6.22 2.67
C GLN A 449 -24.02 -5.92 3.93
N ILE A 450 -22.84 -6.52 4.08
CA ILE A 450 -21.95 -6.26 5.22
C ILE A 450 -21.54 -4.78 5.27
N VAL A 451 -21.15 -4.20 4.13
CA VAL A 451 -20.76 -2.77 4.05
C VAL A 451 -21.95 -1.86 4.37
N GLU A 452 -23.16 -2.18 3.90
CA GLU A 452 -24.39 -1.44 4.23
C GLU A 452 -24.72 -1.52 5.73
N GLU A 453 -24.58 -2.68 6.35
CA GLU A 453 -24.75 -2.87 7.80
C GLU A 453 -23.72 -2.06 8.59
N GLU A 454 -22.43 -2.21 8.25
CA GLU A 454 -21.32 -1.51 8.91
C GLU A 454 -21.43 0.00 8.74
N SER A 455 -21.94 0.51 7.60
CA SER A 455 -22.14 1.95 7.39
C SER A 455 -23.13 2.57 8.40
N LYS A 456 -24.03 1.74 8.96
CA LYS A 456 -25.03 2.15 9.95
C LYS A 456 -24.52 2.00 11.39
N THR A 457 -23.64 1.04 11.65
CA THR A 457 -23.21 0.66 13.00
C THR A 457 -21.79 1.08 13.37
N ASN A 458 -20.93 1.39 12.40
CA ASN A 458 -19.53 1.74 12.58
C ASN A 458 -19.29 3.24 12.31
N PRO A 459 -19.36 4.11 13.35
CA PRO A 459 -19.24 5.55 13.15
C PRO A 459 -17.87 5.99 12.66
N GLU A 460 -16.80 5.24 12.98
CA GLU A 460 -15.42 5.56 12.56
C GLU A 460 -15.21 5.32 11.06
N ALA A 461 -15.83 4.29 10.49
CA ALA A 461 -15.71 3.96 9.07
C ALA A 461 -16.87 4.49 8.21
N LYS A 462 -17.93 5.04 8.83
CA LYS A 462 -19.20 5.40 8.16
C LYS A 462 -19.01 6.17 6.87
N GLU A 463 -18.27 7.28 6.91
CA GLU A 463 -18.10 8.13 5.72
C GLU A 463 -17.33 7.41 4.61
N ALA A 464 -16.35 6.56 4.95
CA ALA A 464 -15.65 5.73 3.96
C ALA A 464 -16.58 4.67 3.36
N LEU A 465 -17.40 4.01 4.18
CA LEU A 465 -18.34 2.99 3.73
C LEU A 465 -19.45 3.56 2.83
N LEU A 466 -19.98 4.75 3.14
CA LEU A 466 -20.94 5.43 2.28
C LEU A 466 -20.33 5.83 0.93
N ARG A 467 -19.05 6.21 0.90
CA ARG A 467 -18.34 6.44 -0.37
C ARG A 467 -18.22 5.15 -1.16
N ILE A 468 -17.76 4.06 -0.53
CA ILE A 468 -17.63 2.73 -1.14
C ILE A 468 -18.93 2.27 -1.79
N LEU A 469 -20.07 2.44 -1.10
CA LEU A 469 -21.38 2.08 -1.66
C LEU A 469 -21.73 2.92 -2.88
N LYS A 470 -21.50 4.23 -2.80
CA LYS A 470 -21.69 5.14 -3.95
C LYS A 470 -20.79 4.76 -5.13
N THR A 471 -19.55 4.31 -4.86
CA THR A 471 -18.63 3.76 -5.87
C THR A 471 -19.20 2.55 -6.57
N ALA A 472 -19.69 1.61 -5.78
CA ALA A 472 -20.20 0.35 -6.30
C ALA A 472 -21.44 0.61 -7.16
N ASP A 473 -22.30 1.55 -6.76
CA ASP A 473 -23.48 1.94 -7.52
C ASP A 473 -23.12 2.54 -8.89
N SER A 474 -22.16 3.49 -8.92
CA SER A 474 -21.71 4.10 -10.18
C SER A 474 -21.01 3.11 -11.12
N ASP A 475 -20.40 2.06 -10.56
CA ASP A 475 -19.72 1.02 -11.32
C ASP A 475 -20.66 -0.08 -11.82
N SER A 476 -21.86 -0.20 -11.22
CA SER A 476 -22.92 -1.15 -11.59
C SER A 476 -23.85 -0.65 -12.72
N GLU A 477 -23.87 0.67 -12.95
CA GLU A 477 -24.43 1.32 -14.15
C GLU A 477 -23.50 1.18 -15.37
#